data_AF-A0AAU6EKV4-F1
#
_entry.id   AF-A0AAU6EKV4-F1
#
_cell.length_a   1.000
_cell.length_b   1.000
_cell.length_c   1.000
_cell.angle_alpha   90.00
_cell.angle_beta   90.00
_cell.angle_gamma   90.00
#
_symmetry.space_group_name_H-M   'P 1'
#
loop_
_entity.id
_entity.type
_entity.pdbx_description
1 polymer ?
#
loop_
_entity_poly.entity_id
_entity_poly.type
_entity_poly.pdbx_seq_one_letter_code
_entity_poly.pdbx_strand_id
1 'polypeptide(L)'
;MCDWLLKPPTHIKITGDLETVLGWLDQQWRQLEPSFAYPGQEKHLGSGPERLQVAGDALRHCGSMAWGHWLKGERFGHTAAVGCPDVHAPHYRCPTGP
;
A
#
# COMPACT_ATOMS: atom_id res chain seq x y z
N MET A 1 0.72 -8.63 -16.99
CA MET A 1 -0.09 -8.42 -15.77
C MET A 1 0.79 -8.84 -14.59
N CYS A 2 1.21 -7.89 -13.76
CA CYS A 2 2.15 -8.15 -12.67
C CYS A 2 1.39 -8.66 -11.46
N ASP A 3 1.27 -9.97 -11.36
CA ASP A 3 0.52 -10.62 -10.30
C ASP A 3 1.38 -10.61 -9.02
N TRP A 4 1.08 -9.70 -8.09
CA TRP A 4 1.88 -9.54 -6.86
C TRP A 4 1.88 -10.80 -6.00
N LEU A 5 0.87 -11.66 -6.15
CA LEU A 5 0.78 -12.96 -5.50
C LEU A 5 1.79 -13.98 -6.04
N LEU A 6 2.41 -13.72 -7.20
CA LEU A 6 3.52 -14.54 -7.72
C LEU A 6 4.87 -14.21 -7.08
N LYS A 7 4.96 -13.12 -6.30
CA LYS A 7 6.20 -12.82 -5.59
C LYS A 7 6.36 -13.76 -4.39
N PRO A 8 7.62 -14.07 -3.98
CA PRO A 8 7.86 -14.85 -2.78
C PRO A 8 7.08 -14.28 -1.58
N PRO A 9 6.46 -15.13 -0.73
CA PRO A 9 5.70 -14.66 0.44
C PRO A 9 6.50 -13.76 1.38
N THR A 10 7.82 -13.91 1.43
CA THR A 10 8.75 -13.05 2.19
C THR A 10 8.72 -11.58 1.75
N HIS A 11 8.21 -11.28 0.56
CA HIS A 11 8.04 -9.92 0.04
C HIS A 11 6.67 -9.33 0.37
N ILE A 12 5.74 -10.12 0.92
CA ILE A 12 4.40 -9.68 1.28
C ILE A 12 4.39 -9.35 2.76
N LYS A 13 4.21 -8.05 3.06
CA LYS A 13 4.34 -7.53 4.43
C LYS A 13 3.06 -7.65 5.26
N ILE A 14 1.90 -7.68 4.60
CA ILE A 14 0.60 -7.87 5.26
C ILE A 14 -0.39 -8.50 4.29
N THR A 15 -1.32 -9.25 4.86
CA THR A 15 -2.46 -9.88 4.18
C THR A 15 -3.67 -9.79 5.11
N GLY A 16 -4.85 -9.49 4.61
CA GLY A 16 -6.05 -9.37 5.44
C GLY A 16 -7.24 -8.86 4.64
N ASP A 17 -8.35 -8.60 5.34
CA ASP A 17 -9.47 -7.86 4.77
C ASP A 17 -9.09 -6.39 4.49
N LEU A 18 -9.99 -5.69 3.81
CA LEU A 18 -9.76 -4.30 3.41
C LEU A 18 -9.47 -3.39 4.61
N GLU A 19 -10.18 -3.55 5.72
CA GLU A 19 -10.01 -2.71 6.90
C GLU A 19 -8.62 -2.91 7.52
N THR A 20 -8.19 -4.16 7.66
CA THR A 20 -6.87 -4.53 8.16
C THR A 20 -5.76 -3.94 7.29
N VAL A 21 -5.89 -4.05 5.96
CA VAL A 21 -4.90 -3.50 5.02
C VAL A 21 -4.88 -1.97 5.08
N LEU A 22 -6.03 -1.30 5.16
CA LEU A 22 -6.11 0.16 5.28
C LEU A 22 -5.52 0.67 6.59
N GLY A 23 -5.77 -0.01 7.71
CA GLY A 23 -5.17 0.32 9.01
C GLY A 23 -3.65 0.22 8.98
N TRP A 24 -3.12 -0.81 8.33
CA TRP A 24 -1.67 -0.94 8.14
C TRP A 24 -1.09 0.14 7.23
N LEU A 25 -1.79 0.50 6.14
CA LEU A 25 -1.38 1.60 5.25
C LEU A 25 -1.32 2.94 6.00
N ASP A 26 -2.29 3.24 6.88
CA ASP A 26 -2.26 4.43 7.74
C ASP A 26 -1.03 4.43 8.65
N GLN A 27 -0.73 3.27 9.26
CA GLN A 27 0.46 3.14 10.09
C GLN A 27 1.76 3.39 9.30
N GLN A 28 1.90 2.80 8.11
CA GLN A 28 3.08 3.03 7.25
C GLN A 28 3.20 4.50 6.86
N TRP A 29 2.08 5.14 6.50
CA TRP A 29 2.05 6.57 6.18
C TRP A 29 2.58 7.42 7.34
N ARG A 30 2.01 7.25 8.54
CA ARG A 30 2.39 8.01 9.73
C ARG A 30 3.85 7.81 10.13
N GLN A 31 4.40 6.63 9.89
CA GLN A 31 5.83 6.36 10.13
C GLN A 31 6.74 7.10 9.14
N LEU A 32 6.30 7.26 7.89
CA LEU A 32 7.08 7.92 6.84
C LEU A 32 6.93 9.44 6.85
N GLU A 33 5.75 9.96 7.23
CA GLU A 33 5.40 11.38 7.13
C GLU A 33 6.45 12.34 7.76
N PRO A 34 6.99 12.10 8.97
CA PRO A 34 8.02 12.97 9.55
C PRO A 34 9.32 13.03 8.74
N SER A 35 9.54 12.02 7.89
CA SER A 35 10.74 11.84 7.08
C SER A 35 10.58 12.33 5.64
N PHE A 36 9.42 12.86 5.24
CA PHE A 36 9.24 13.37 3.87
C PHE A 36 10.23 14.50 3.54
N ALA A 37 10.87 14.38 2.37
CA ALA A 37 11.81 15.37 1.86
C ALA A 37 11.07 16.67 1.48
N TYR A 38 9.85 16.54 0.95
CA TYR A 38 9.05 17.65 0.44
C TYR A 38 7.61 17.59 0.99
N PRO A 39 7.38 17.88 2.28
CA PRO A 39 6.06 17.73 2.90
C PRO A 39 4.95 18.54 2.22
N GLY A 40 5.27 19.70 1.64
CA GLY A 40 4.30 20.51 0.89
C GLY A 40 3.82 19.84 -0.40
N GLN A 41 4.72 19.13 -1.12
CA GLN A 41 4.36 18.39 -2.33
C GLN A 41 3.54 17.15 -2.00
N GLU A 42 3.89 16.43 -0.93
CA GLU A 42 3.12 15.27 -0.48
C GLU A 42 1.68 15.65 -0.09
N LYS A 43 1.46 16.82 0.50
CA LYS A 43 0.11 17.33 0.79
C LYS A 43 -0.73 17.60 -0.46
N HIS A 44 -0.12 17.97 -1.60
CA HIS A 44 -0.85 18.14 -2.86
C HIS A 44 -1.31 16.82 -3.47
N LEU A 45 -0.68 15.70 -3.11
CA LEU A 45 -1.08 14.36 -3.50
C LEU A 45 -2.22 13.79 -2.61
N GLY A 46 -2.63 14.55 -1.59
CA GLY A 46 -3.67 14.19 -0.64
C GLY A 46 -3.14 14.11 0.79
N SER A 47 -4.00 14.48 1.73
CA SER A 47 -3.83 14.20 3.16
C SER A 47 -3.92 12.71 3.45
N GLY A 48 -3.44 12.25 4.62
CA GLY A 48 -3.54 10.86 5.04
C GLY A 48 -4.94 10.24 4.82
N PRO A 49 -6.04 10.88 5.27
CA PRO A 49 -7.40 10.41 5.03
C PRO A 49 -7.78 10.30 3.54
N GLU A 50 -7.44 11.29 2.72
CA GLU A 50 -7.73 11.26 1.28
C GLU A 50 -6.96 10.13 0.60
N ARG A 51 -5.70 9.91 0.97
CA ARG A 51 -4.89 8.82 0.43
C ARG A 51 -5.44 7.46 0.83
N LEU A 52 -5.91 7.30 2.06
CA LEU A 52 -6.57 6.07 2.50
C LEU A 52 -7.87 5.80 1.76
N GLN A 53 -8.65 6.85 1.45
CA GLN A 53 -9.84 6.70 0.61
C GLN A 53 -9.48 6.19 -0.79
N VAL A 54 -8.50 6.83 -1.46
CA VAL A 54 -8.03 6.40 -2.79
C VAL A 54 -7.46 4.99 -2.76
N ALA A 55 -6.72 4.62 -1.71
CA ALA A 55 -6.22 3.25 -1.55
C ALA A 55 -7.36 2.25 -1.34
N GLY A 56 -8.39 2.61 -0.58
CA GLY A 56 -9.58 1.79 -0.39
C GLY A 56 -10.29 1.49 -1.71
N ASP A 57 -10.49 2.52 -2.52
CA ASP A 57 -11.09 2.39 -3.85
C ASP A 57 -10.22 1.55 -4.78
N ALA A 58 -8.91 1.79 -4.80
CA ALA A 58 -7.96 0.99 -5.60
C ALA A 58 -7.93 -0.49 -5.17
N LEU A 59 -7.96 -0.79 -3.88
CA LEU A 59 -7.98 -2.17 -3.39
C LEU A 59 -9.31 -2.88 -3.71
N ARG A 60 -10.44 -2.16 -3.69
CA ARG A 60 -11.75 -2.70 -4.06
C ARG A 60 -11.89 -2.98 -5.55
N HIS A 61 -11.37 -2.10 -6.39
CA HIS A 61 -11.64 -2.12 -7.83
C HIS A 61 -10.49 -2.65 -8.68
N CYS A 62 -9.25 -2.44 -8.25
CA CYS A 62 -8.03 -2.78 -9.01
C CYS A 62 -7.21 -3.88 -8.33
N GLY A 63 -7.61 -4.35 -7.14
CA GLY A 63 -6.94 -5.42 -6.40
C GLY A 63 -5.57 -5.04 -5.83
N SER A 64 -4.99 -3.88 -6.14
CA SER A 64 -3.70 -3.46 -5.60
C SER A 64 -3.48 -1.95 -5.68
N MET A 65 -2.52 -1.46 -4.89
CA MET A 65 -2.06 -0.06 -4.88
C MET A 65 -0.57 0.02 -4.54
N ALA A 66 0.07 1.12 -4.94
CA ALA A 66 1.42 1.49 -4.52
C ALA A 66 1.55 3.00 -4.26
N TRP A 67 2.31 3.37 -3.24
CA TRP A 67 2.73 4.74 -2.94
C TRP A 67 4.25 4.82 -2.94
N GLY A 68 4.78 5.92 -3.49
CA GLY A 68 6.19 6.25 -3.49
C GLY A 68 6.42 7.63 -2.88
N HIS A 69 7.45 7.76 -2.05
CA HIS A 69 7.78 8.97 -1.30
C HIS A 69 9.26 9.27 -1.36
N TRP A 70 9.59 10.53 -1.66
CA TRP A 70 10.96 11.02 -1.42
C TRP A 70 11.11 11.37 0.06
N LEU A 71 12.10 10.76 0.69
CA LEU A 71 12.43 10.93 2.10
C LEU A 71 13.72 11.74 2.24
N LYS A 72 13.89 12.39 3.39
CA LYS A 72 15.11 13.12 3.77
C LYS A 72 16.35 12.23 3.62
N GLY A 73 17.45 12.84 3.22
CA GLY A 73 18.74 12.16 3.03
C GLY A 73 18.79 11.27 1.80
N GLU A 74 18.18 11.70 0.69
CA GLU A 74 18.23 11.01 -0.62
C GLU A 74 17.66 9.58 -0.59
N ARG A 75 16.66 9.35 0.26
CA ARG A 75 16.02 8.04 0.43
C ARG A 75 14.67 8.00 -0.29
N PHE A 76 14.26 6.81 -0.71
CA PHE A 76 12.94 6.57 -1.29
C PHE A 76 12.16 5.55 -0.45
N GLY A 77 10.97 5.94 -0.02
CA GLY A 77 10.00 5.08 0.65
C GLY A 77 9.02 4.52 -0.38
N HIS A 78 8.71 3.23 -0.30
CA HIS A 78 7.73 2.59 -1.16
C HIS A 78 6.84 1.66 -0.35
N THR A 79 5.53 1.87 -0.45
CA THR A 79 4.52 1.08 0.25
C THR A 79 3.54 0.54 -0.78
N ALA A 80 3.35 -0.77 -0.83
CA ALA A 80 2.40 -1.40 -1.73
C ALA A 80 1.49 -2.34 -0.96
N ALA A 81 0.25 -2.47 -1.41
CA ALA A 81 -0.73 -3.37 -0.84
C ALA A 81 -1.54 -4.05 -1.95
N VAL A 82 -1.99 -5.27 -1.66
CA VAL A 82 -2.83 -6.09 -2.54
C VAL A 82 -4.06 -6.47 -1.73
N GLY A 83 -5.23 -6.29 -2.33
CA GLY A 83 -6.51 -6.67 -1.77
C GLY A 83 -6.73 -8.17 -1.91
N CYS A 84 -7.32 -8.77 -0.88
CA CYS A 84 -7.62 -10.19 -0.85
C CYS A 84 -9.14 -10.42 -0.71
N PRO A 85 -9.75 -11.30 -1.53
CA PRO A 85 -9.16 -12.02 -2.67
C PRO A 85 -8.80 -11.08 -3.84
N ASP A 86 -7.72 -11.38 -4.57
CA ASP A 86 -7.34 -10.61 -5.77
C ASP A 86 -8.28 -10.96 -6.93
N VAL A 87 -9.06 -9.96 -7.37
CA VAL A 87 -10.05 -10.09 -8.45
C VAL A 87 -9.43 -10.39 -9.82
N HIS A 88 -8.18 -9.99 -10.03
CA HIS A 88 -7.45 -10.23 -11.28
C HIS A 88 -6.75 -11.59 -11.31
N ALA A 89 -6.59 -12.21 -10.14
CA ALA A 89 -5.87 -13.45 -9.93
C ALA A 89 -6.66 -14.44 -9.04
N PRO A 90 -7.94 -14.75 -9.35
CA PRO A 90 -8.84 -15.45 -8.44
C PRO A 90 -8.43 -16.90 -8.14
N HIS A 91 -7.52 -17.47 -8.94
CA HIS A 91 -6.99 -18.83 -8.75
C HIS A 91 -5.80 -18.87 -7.78
N TYR A 92 -5.21 -17.73 -7.43
CA TYR A 92 -4.11 -17.66 -6.49
C TYR A 92 -4.66 -17.44 -5.08
N ARG A 93 -4.16 -18.24 -4.14
CA ARG A 93 -4.47 -18.01 -2.73
C ARG A 93 -3.66 -16.81 -2.26
N CYS A 94 -4.33 -15.86 -1.62
CA CYS A 94 -3.62 -14.90 -0.81
C CYS A 94 -2.76 -15.65 0.22
N PRO A 95 -1.51 -15.21 0.43
CA PRO A 95 -0.74 -15.75 1.53
C PRO A 95 -1.57 -15.51 2.79
N THR A 96 -1.71 -16.53 3.61
CA THR A 96 -1.89 -16.28 5.03
C THR A 96 -0.58 -15.65 5.48
N GLY A 97 -0.65 -14.45 6.05
CA GLY A 97 0.50 -13.76 6.65
C GLY A 97 1.25 -14.66 7.64
N PRO A 98 2.42 -14.21 8.13
CA PRO A 98 3.31 -15.04 8.95
C PRO A 98 2.62 -15.73 10.13
#